data_AF-A0A655AJ20-F1
#
_entry.id   AF-A0A655AJ20-F1
#
_cell.length_a   1.000
_cell.length_b   1.000
_cell.length_c   1.000
_cell.angle_alpha   90.00
_cell.angle_beta   90.00
_cell.angle_gamma   90.00
#
_symmetry.space_group_name_H-M   'P 1'
#
loop_
_entity.id
_entity.type
_entity.pdbx_description
1 polymer ?
#
loop_
_entity_poly.entity_id
_entity_poly.type
_entity_poly.pdbx_seq_one_letter_code
_entity_poly.pdbx_strand_id
1 'polypeptide(L)'
;MVHVLSASGIRKSTRYVLRVANDGEALARQTGLLDMRGRPVRGLPAQVVGGSIDDAEAAWRGAFLAHGSLTEPGRSSALEVSCPGPEAALALVGAARRLGVGAKAREVRGADRVVVRDGEAIGALLTRMGAQDTRLVWEERRLRREVRATANRLANFDDANLRRSARAAVAAAARVERALEILGDTVPEHLASAGKLRVEHRQASLEELGRLADPPMTKDAVAGRIRRLLSMADRKAKVDGIPDTESVVTPDLLEDA
;
A
#
# COMPACT_ATOMS: atom_id res chain seq x y z
N MET A 1 -46.83 13.58 -11.87
CA MET A 1 -46.58 14.56 -10.78
C MET A 1 -45.13 14.42 -10.34
N VAL A 2 -44.41 15.52 -10.15
CA VAL A 2 -43.01 15.50 -9.69
C VAL A 2 -42.94 16.06 -8.28
N HIS A 3 -42.35 15.34 -7.35
CA HIS A 3 -42.07 15.81 -6.00
C HIS A 3 -40.57 16.01 -5.82
N VAL A 4 -40.19 17.10 -5.16
CA VAL A 4 -38.80 17.44 -4.89
C VAL A 4 -38.49 17.07 -3.44
N LEU A 5 -37.46 16.27 -3.21
CA LEU A 5 -36.94 15.91 -1.90
C LEU A 5 -35.62 16.64 -1.68
N SER A 6 -35.52 17.41 -0.60
CA SER A 6 -34.31 18.13 -0.23
C SER A 6 -33.14 17.18 0.07
N ALA A 7 -31.91 17.67 -0.13
CA ALA A 7 -30.69 16.94 0.21
C ALA A 7 -30.68 16.51 1.68
N SER A 8 -30.19 15.28 1.97
CA SER A 8 -30.05 14.77 3.33
C SER A 8 -29.01 13.64 3.44
N GLY A 9 -28.31 13.58 4.58
CA GLY A 9 -27.30 12.57 4.89
C GLY A 9 -26.10 12.58 3.92
N ILE A 10 -25.68 11.39 3.47
CA ILE A 10 -24.57 11.21 2.50
C ILE A 10 -24.92 11.84 1.13
N ARG A 11 -26.21 11.96 0.79
CA ARG A 11 -26.63 12.53 -0.50
C ARG A 11 -26.87 14.02 -0.35
N LYS A 12 -25.86 14.79 -0.73
CA LYS A 12 -25.85 16.26 -0.66
C LYS A 12 -26.66 16.94 -1.79
N SER A 13 -27.35 16.18 -2.64
CA SER A 13 -28.14 16.72 -3.76
C SER A 13 -29.64 16.46 -3.63
N THR A 14 -30.42 17.39 -4.15
CA THR A 14 -31.89 17.30 -4.30
C THR A 14 -32.28 16.07 -5.13
N ARG A 15 -33.32 15.34 -4.71
CA ARG A 15 -33.88 14.22 -5.47
C ARG A 15 -35.26 14.58 -6.01
N TYR A 16 -35.61 13.97 -7.14
CA TYR A 16 -36.92 14.12 -7.77
C TYR A 16 -37.64 12.77 -7.75
N VAL A 17 -38.89 12.77 -7.30
CA VAL A 17 -39.78 11.60 -7.34
C VAL A 17 -40.83 11.86 -8.41
N LEU A 18 -40.81 11.04 -9.46
CA LEU A 18 -41.80 11.08 -10.52
C LEU A 18 -42.92 10.08 -10.21
N ARG A 19 -44.14 10.59 -9.97
CA ARG A 19 -45.35 9.77 -9.83
C ARG A 19 -46.12 9.78 -11.16
N VAL A 20 -46.28 8.60 -11.74
CA VAL A 20 -47.09 8.37 -12.94
C VAL A 20 -48.48 7.92 -12.49
N ALA A 21 -49.50 8.75 -12.75
CA ALA A 21 -50.85 8.54 -12.25
C ALA A 21 -51.73 7.68 -13.18
N ASN A 22 -51.48 7.76 -14.49
CA ASN A 22 -52.19 7.01 -15.52
C ASN A 22 -51.18 6.11 -16.26
N ASP A 23 -51.59 4.90 -16.63
CA ASP A 23 -50.78 3.94 -17.41
C ASP A 23 -49.44 3.52 -16.77
N GLY A 24 -49.30 3.66 -15.45
CA GLY A 24 -48.08 3.31 -14.73
C GLY A 24 -47.69 1.84 -14.86
N GLU A 25 -48.67 0.93 -14.93
CA GLU A 25 -48.43 -0.49 -15.13
C GLU A 25 -47.88 -0.80 -16.53
N ALA A 26 -48.40 -0.11 -17.56
CA ALA A 26 -47.91 -0.24 -18.93
C ALA A 26 -46.47 0.27 -19.04
N LEU A 27 -46.18 1.43 -18.44
CA LEU A 27 -44.83 1.97 -18.37
C LEU A 27 -43.89 1.02 -17.62
N ALA A 28 -44.31 0.50 -16.45
CA ALA A 28 -43.50 -0.40 -15.64
C ALA A 28 -43.19 -1.73 -16.37
N ARG A 29 -44.13 -2.24 -17.20
CA ARG A 29 -43.85 -3.37 -18.10
C ARG A 29 -42.87 -3.00 -19.21
N GLN A 30 -43.06 -1.86 -19.89
CA GLN A 30 -42.18 -1.41 -20.96
C GLN A 30 -40.74 -1.18 -20.48
N THR A 31 -40.56 -0.66 -19.26
CA THR A 31 -39.23 -0.45 -18.66
C THR A 31 -38.67 -1.71 -17.98
N GLY A 32 -39.40 -2.84 -18.00
CA GLY A 32 -38.97 -4.10 -17.39
C GLY A 32 -38.96 -4.12 -15.86
N LEU A 33 -39.66 -3.19 -15.20
CA LEU A 33 -39.86 -3.20 -13.75
C LEU A 33 -40.90 -4.26 -13.33
N LEU A 34 -41.86 -4.55 -14.21
CA LEU A 34 -42.82 -5.64 -14.07
C LEU A 34 -42.65 -6.67 -15.19
N ASP A 35 -42.89 -7.95 -14.87
CA ASP A 35 -42.99 -9.01 -15.87
C ASP A 35 -44.36 -9.00 -16.60
N MET A 36 -44.52 -9.88 -17.58
CA MET A 36 -45.78 -10.02 -18.34
C MET A 36 -46.97 -10.43 -17.48
N ARG A 37 -46.74 -10.96 -16.27
CA ARG A 37 -47.76 -11.34 -15.29
C ARG A 37 -48.00 -10.24 -14.25
N GLY A 38 -47.40 -9.06 -14.40
CA GLY A 38 -47.54 -7.92 -13.49
C GLY A 38 -46.73 -8.05 -12.19
N ARG A 39 -45.79 -8.99 -12.10
CA ARG A 39 -44.95 -9.19 -10.90
C ARG A 39 -43.67 -8.34 -10.97
N PRO A 40 -43.19 -7.79 -9.85
CA PRO A 40 -41.92 -7.06 -9.82
C PRO A 40 -40.73 -7.92 -10.25
N VAL A 41 -39.86 -7.36 -11.09
CA VAL A 41 -38.57 -7.98 -11.45
C VAL A 41 -37.60 -7.77 -10.29
N ARG A 42 -37.08 -8.86 -9.72
CA ARG A 42 -36.20 -8.82 -8.53
C ARG A 42 -34.75 -8.40 -8.85
N GLY A 43 -34.29 -8.68 -10.07
CA GLY A 43 -32.95 -8.36 -10.55
C GLY A 43 -32.98 -7.27 -11.63
N LEU A 44 -32.13 -7.43 -12.64
CA LEU A 44 -32.23 -6.65 -13.87
C LEU A 44 -33.12 -7.38 -14.90
N PRO A 45 -33.83 -6.66 -15.79
CA PRO A 45 -34.61 -7.26 -16.86
C PRO A 45 -33.74 -8.14 -17.76
N ALA A 46 -34.30 -9.25 -18.27
CA ALA A 46 -33.55 -10.20 -19.12
C ALA A 46 -32.93 -9.53 -20.36
N GLN A 47 -33.64 -8.58 -20.96
CA GLN A 47 -33.15 -7.78 -22.09
C GLN A 47 -31.90 -6.94 -21.76
N VAL A 48 -31.75 -6.52 -20.51
CA VAL A 48 -30.56 -5.78 -20.04
C VAL A 48 -29.41 -6.75 -19.74
N VAL A 49 -29.72 -7.86 -19.06
CA VAL A 49 -28.71 -8.87 -18.69
C VAL A 49 -28.09 -9.52 -19.93
N GLY A 50 -28.93 -9.95 -20.87
CA GLY A 50 -28.55 -10.57 -22.14
C GLY A 50 -28.35 -9.59 -23.30
N GLY A 51 -28.45 -8.28 -23.04
CA GLY A 51 -28.34 -7.24 -24.06
C GLY A 51 -26.91 -7.04 -24.59
N SER A 52 -26.72 -5.98 -25.38
CA SER A 52 -25.44 -5.55 -25.92
C SER A 52 -24.44 -5.08 -24.84
N ILE A 53 -23.21 -4.74 -25.23
CA ILE A 53 -22.24 -4.10 -24.31
C ILE A 53 -22.75 -2.72 -23.88
N ASP A 54 -23.39 -1.98 -24.79
CA ASP A 54 -23.96 -0.66 -24.51
C ASP A 54 -25.06 -0.74 -23.45
N ASP A 55 -25.86 -1.82 -23.45
CA ASP A 55 -26.86 -2.08 -22.40
C ASP A 55 -26.21 -2.31 -21.03
N ALA A 56 -25.07 -3.00 -21.00
CA ALA A 56 -24.31 -3.20 -19.76
C ALA A 56 -23.68 -1.87 -19.26
N GLU A 57 -23.18 -1.03 -20.17
CA GLU A 57 -22.69 0.32 -19.83
C GLU A 57 -23.82 1.21 -19.30
N ALA A 58 -24.99 1.18 -19.95
CA ALA A 58 -26.19 1.92 -19.54
C ALA A 58 -26.69 1.44 -18.17
N ALA A 59 -26.73 0.13 -17.93
CA ALA A 59 -27.12 -0.45 -16.65
C ALA A 59 -26.21 0.02 -15.51
N TRP A 60 -24.89 -0.02 -15.72
CA TRP A 60 -23.93 0.47 -14.73
C TRP A 60 -24.05 1.97 -14.47
N ARG A 61 -24.17 2.76 -15.53
CA ARG A 61 -24.35 4.22 -15.45
C ARG A 61 -25.61 4.57 -14.66
N GLY A 62 -26.74 3.93 -14.98
CA GLY A 62 -28.00 4.13 -14.29
C GLY A 62 -27.92 3.72 -12.81
N ALA A 63 -27.35 2.55 -12.53
CA ALA A 63 -27.20 2.06 -11.16
C ALA A 63 -26.28 2.96 -10.32
N PHE A 64 -25.18 3.45 -10.91
CA PHE A 64 -24.26 4.38 -10.25
C PHE A 64 -24.90 5.75 -10.00
N LEU A 65 -25.64 6.31 -10.95
CA LEU A 65 -26.35 7.58 -10.74
C LEU A 65 -27.45 7.46 -9.67
N ALA A 66 -28.14 6.32 -9.60
CA ALA A 66 -29.22 6.12 -8.65
C ALA A 66 -28.73 5.85 -7.22
N HIS A 67 -27.74 4.96 -7.06
CA HIS A 67 -27.28 4.45 -5.76
C HIS A 67 -25.77 4.23 -5.65
N GLY A 68 -24.99 4.82 -6.55
CA GLY A 68 -23.54 4.73 -6.58
C GLY A 68 -22.83 5.70 -5.64
N SER A 69 -21.59 5.35 -5.32
CA SER A 69 -20.63 6.22 -4.64
C SER A 69 -19.22 5.87 -5.08
N LEU A 70 -18.35 6.88 -5.17
CA LEU A 70 -16.93 6.75 -5.45
C LEU A 70 -16.16 7.37 -4.30
N THR A 71 -15.31 6.59 -3.63
CA THR A 71 -14.42 7.11 -2.60
C THR A 71 -13.15 7.68 -3.21
N GLU A 72 -12.49 8.57 -2.46
CA GLU A 72 -11.20 9.08 -2.89
C GLU A 72 -10.14 7.97 -2.98
N PRO A 73 -9.17 8.08 -3.91
CA PRO A 73 -8.06 7.13 -3.98
C PRO A 73 -7.27 7.08 -2.67
N GLY A 74 -6.86 5.91 -2.22
CA GLY A 74 -6.07 5.77 -0.99
C GLY A 74 -6.15 4.35 -0.43
N ARG A 75 -6.10 4.23 0.89
CA ARG A 75 -6.11 2.92 1.59
C ARG A 75 -7.39 2.12 1.34
N SER A 76 -8.51 2.79 1.10
CA SER A 76 -9.84 2.19 0.91
C SER A 76 -10.57 2.79 -0.29
N SER A 77 -9.91 2.73 -1.44
CA SER A 77 -10.51 3.10 -2.73
C SER A 77 -11.62 2.11 -3.10
N ALA A 78 -12.80 2.61 -3.43
CA ALA A 78 -13.92 1.80 -3.84
C ALA A 78 -14.89 2.61 -4.72
N LEU A 79 -15.39 1.95 -5.76
CA LEU A 79 -16.61 2.31 -6.44
C LEU A 79 -17.69 1.32 -5.98
N GLU A 80 -18.76 1.82 -5.36
CA GLU A 80 -19.81 1.00 -4.78
C GLU A 80 -21.18 1.38 -5.31
N VAL A 81 -22.07 0.40 -5.47
CA VAL A 81 -23.49 0.60 -5.76
C VAL A 81 -24.31 -0.20 -4.75
N SER A 82 -25.24 0.45 -4.04
CA SER A 82 -26.23 -0.26 -3.23
C SER A 82 -27.35 -0.81 -4.11
N CYS A 83 -27.68 -2.08 -3.93
CA CYS A 83 -28.66 -2.79 -4.73
C CYS A 83 -29.96 -3.04 -3.93
N PRO A 84 -31.13 -3.12 -4.59
CA PRO A 84 -32.40 -3.42 -3.92
C PRO A 84 -32.49 -4.84 -3.33
N GLY A 85 -31.61 -5.74 -3.77
CA GLY A 85 -31.56 -7.13 -3.32
C GLY A 85 -30.42 -7.89 -3.98
N PRO A 86 -30.21 -9.16 -3.59
CA PRO A 86 -29.07 -9.95 -4.03
C PRO A 86 -29.13 -10.30 -5.52
N GLU A 87 -30.33 -10.50 -6.09
CA GLU A 87 -30.49 -10.78 -7.53
C GLU A 87 -30.04 -9.60 -8.39
N ALA A 88 -30.36 -8.36 -7.98
CA ALA A 88 -29.90 -7.16 -8.67
C ALA A 88 -28.38 -6.98 -8.54
N ALA A 89 -27.82 -7.29 -7.37
CA ALA A 89 -26.36 -7.23 -7.15
C ALA A 89 -25.62 -8.24 -8.04
N LEU A 90 -26.10 -9.48 -8.13
CA LEU A 90 -25.51 -10.51 -8.99
C LEU A 90 -25.62 -10.14 -10.48
N ALA A 91 -26.77 -9.63 -10.92
CA ALA A 91 -26.96 -9.17 -12.29
C ALA A 91 -25.98 -8.02 -12.65
N LEU A 92 -25.79 -7.06 -11.73
CA LEU A 92 -24.87 -5.94 -11.93
C LEU A 92 -23.40 -6.38 -11.93
N VAL A 93 -23.02 -7.37 -11.11
CA VAL A 93 -21.70 -8.02 -11.20
C VAL A 93 -21.50 -8.68 -12.56
N GLY A 94 -22.52 -9.38 -13.08
CA GLY A 94 -22.50 -9.96 -14.43
C GLY A 94 -22.28 -8.91 -15.51
N ALA A 95 -22.98 -7.77 -15.43
CA ALA A 95 -22.79 -6.65 -16.34
C ALA A 95 -21.35 -6.09 -16.27
N ALA A 96 -20.76 -5.95 -15.07
CA ALA A 96 -19.37 -5.47 -14.93
C ALA A 96 -18.38 -6.44 -15.57
N ARG A 97 -18.58 -7.75 -15.37
CA ARG A 97 -17.74 -8.78 -15.98
C ARG A 97 -17.76 -8.69 -17.51
N ARG A 98 -18.92 -8.45 -18.12
CA ARG A 98 -19.05 -8.25 -19.57
C ARG A 98 -18.29 -7.01 -20.07
N LEU A 99 -18.10 -6.01 -19.22
CA LEU A 99 -17.28 -4.83 -19.50
C LEU A 99 -15.78 -5.05 -19.24
N GLY A 100 -15.37 -6.26 -18.82
CA GLY A 100 -13.99 -6.57 -18.43
C GLY A 100 -13.61 -6.08 -17.02
N VAL A 101 -14.59 -5.70 -16.19
CA VAL A 101 -14.36 -5.12 -14.86
C VAL A 101 -14.65 -6.15 -13.77
N GLY A 102 -13.67 -6.36 -12.87
CA GLY A 102 -13.83 -7.23 -11.70
C GLY A 102 -14.65 -6.56 -10.59
N ALA A 103 -15.92 -6.94 -10.44
CA ALA A 103 -16.80 -6.49 -9.36
C ALA A 103 -17.18 -7.64 -8.41
N LYS A 104 -17.49 -7.32 -7.15
CA LYS A 104 -17.94 -8.30 -6.14
C LYS A 104 -19.22 -7.86 -5.46
N ALA A 105 -20.21 -8.75 -5.38
CA ALA A 105 -21.39 -8.57 -4.54
C ALA A 105 -21.05 -8.87 -3.08
N ARG A 106 -21.57 -8.08 -2.14
CA ARG A 106 -21.42 -8.25 -0.70
C ARG A 106 -22.64 -7.72 0.03
N GLU A 107 -23.00 -8.35 1.13
CA GLU A 107 -23.97 -7.80 2.07
C GLU A 107 -23.25 -6.97 3.13
N VAL A 108 -23.70 -5.74 3.37
CA VAL A 108 -23.15 -4.85 4.38
C VAL A 108 -24.30 -4.24 5.18
N ARG A 109 -24.39 -4.62 6.46
CA ARG A 109 -25.44 -4.15 7.39
C ARG A 109 -26.87 -4.40 6.85
N GLY A 110 -27.11 -5.59 6.30
CA GLY A 110 -28.40 -5.97 5.73
C GLY A 110 -28.73 -5.33 4.38
N ALA A 111 -27.77 -4.67 3.72
CA ALA A 111 -27.93 -4.11 2.38
C ALA A 111 -26.97 -4.78 1.39
N ASP A 112 -27.50 -5.24 0.26
CA ASP A 112 -26.71 -5.76 -0.85
C ASP A 112 -25.96 -4.63 -1.56
N ARG A 113 -24.68 -4.86 -1.85
CA ARG A 113 -23.81 -3.90 -2.54
C ARG A 113 -22.94 -4.59 -3.56
N VAL A 114 -22.66 -3.90 -4.66
CA VAL A 114 -21.62 -4.27 -5.61
C VAL A 114 -20.45 -3.32 -5.44
N VAL A 115 -19.24 -3.88 -5.31
CA VAL A 115 -18.03 -3.12 -5.02
C VAL A 115 -16.92 -3.46 -6.02
N VAL A 116 -16.28 -2.43 -6.55
CA VAL A 116 -15.02 -2.49 -7.31
C VAL A 116 -13.94 -1.78 -6.49
N ARG A 117 -12.84 -2.47 -6.19
CA ARG A 117 -11.76 -1.93 -5.33
C ARG A 117 -10.44 -1.71 -6.07
N ASP A 118 -10.23 -2.44 -7.15
CA ASP A 118 -9.04 -2.29 -7.95
C ASP A 118 -9.07 -0.94 -8.68
N GLY A 119 -7.98 -0.19 -8.61
CA GLY A 119 -7.94 1.19 -9.10
C GLY A 119 -8.06 1.28 -10.61
N GLU A 120 -7.43 0.36 -11.32
CA GLU A 120 -7.54 0.27 -12.78
C GLU A 120 -8.95 -0.13 -13.20
N ALA A 121 -9.55 -1.10 -12.52
CA ALA A 121 -10.94 -1.51 -12.72
C ALA A 121 -11.94 -0.36 -12.45
N ILE A 122 -11.70 0.47 -11.42
CA ILE A 122 -12.50 1.68 -11.16
C ILE A 122 -12.37 2.67 -12.32
N GLY A 123 -11.14 2.97 -12.77
CA GLY A 123 -10.90 3.87 -13.91
C GLY A 123 -11.53 3.37 -15.21
N ALA A 124 -11.42 2.07 -15.49
CA ALA A 124 -12.05 1.43 -16.65
C ALA A 124 -13.58 1.55 -16.58
N LEU A 125 -14.18 1.30 -15.41
CA LEU A 125 -15.63 1.41 -15.24
C LEU A 125 -16.13 2.86 -15.36
N LEU A 126 -15.40 3.84 -14.83
CA LEU A 126 -15.72 5.27 -15.03
C LEU A 126 -15.68 5.64 -16.51
N THR A 127 -14.72 5.12 -17.27
CA THR A 127 -14.62 5.31 -18.72
C THR A 127 -15.86 4.74 -19.42
N ARG A 128 -16.21 3.50 -19.12
CA ARG A 128 -17.38 2.78 -19.67
C ARG A 128 -18.70 3.49 -19.36
N MET A 129 -18.82 4.08 -18.17
CA MET A 129 -19.99 4.89 -17.78
C MET A 129 -20.00 6.30 -18.39
N GLY A 130 -18.97 6.68 -19.15
CA GLY A 130 -18.85 8.01 -19.78
C GLY A 130 -18.42 9.13 -18.83
N ALA A 131 -17.88 8.82 -17.64
CA ALA A 131 -17.48 9.79 -16.63
C ALA A 131 -16.01 10.22 -16.77
N GLN A 132 -15.65 10.77 -17.94
CA GLN A 132 -14.25 11.07 -18.29
C GLN A 132 -13.60 12.10 -17.36
N ASP A 133 -14.28 13.22 -17.07
CA ASP A 133 -13.73 14.25 -16.19
C ASP A 133 -13.48 13.71 -14.78
N THR A 134 -14.45 12.95 -14.25
CA THR A 134 -14.32 12.28 -12.95
C THR A 134 -13.14 11.30 -12.95
N ARG A 135 -12.97 10.52 -14.03
CA ARG A 135 -11.83 9.60 -14.16
C ARG A 135 -10.51 10.35 -14.12
N LEU A 136 -10.35 11.43 -14.89
CA LEU A 136 -9.11 12.19 -14.95
C LEU A 136 -8.73 12.74 -13.57
N VAL A 137 -9.68 13.37 -12.89
CA VAL A 137 -9.47 13.91 -11.53
C VAL A 137 -9.15 12.80 -10.53
N TRP A 138 -9.82 11.65 -10.64
CA TRP A 138 -9.61 10.52 -9.74
C TRP A 138 -8.24 9.86 -9.95
N GLU A 139 -7.83 9.65 -11.20
CA GLU A 139 -6.51 9.10 -11.55
C GLU A 139 -5.37 10.04 -11.16
N GLU A 140 -5.51 11.36 -11.37
CA GLU A 140 -4.49 12.33 -10.92
C GLU A 140 -4.26 12.24 -9.40
N ARG A 141 -5.34 12.15 -8.63
CA ARG A 141 -5.27 11.98 -7.17
C ARG A 141 -4.66 10.64 -6.77
N ARG A 142 -4.94 9.56 -7.52
CA ARG A 142 -4.36 8.24 -7.30
C ARG A 142 -2.85 8.27 -7.51
N LEU A 143 -2.40 8.76 -8.67
CA LEU A 143 -1.00 8.86 -9.03
C LEU A 143 -0.22 9.71 -8.02
N ARG A 144 -0.74 10.88 -7.66
CA ARG A 144 -0.11 11.76 -6.65
C ARG A 144 0.08 11.05 -5.31
N ARG A 145 -0.88 10.23 -4.88
CA ARG A 145 -0.77 9.46 -3.63
C ARG A 145 0.22 8.30 -3.75
N GLU A 146 0.27 7.62 -4.88
CA GLU A 146 1.22 6.54 -5.15
C GLU A 146 2.67 7.04 -5.11
N VAL A 147 2.96 8.15 -5.81
CA VAL A 147 4.28 8.80 -5.79
C VAL A 147 4.71 9.16 -4.36
N ARG A 148 3.82 9.79 -3.58
CA ARG A 148 4.09 10.14 -2.17
C ARG A 148 4.34 8.90 -1.32
N ALA A 149 3.55 7.85 -1.50
CA ALA A 149 3.70 6.61 -0.74
C ALA A 149 5.03 5.90 -1.03
N THR A 150 5.51 5.97 -2.26
CA THR A 150 6.82 5.44 -2.66
C THR A 150 7.95 6.30 -2.10
N ALA A 151 7.86 7.63 -2.21
CA ALA A 151 8.86 8.55 -1.64
C ALA A 151 8.99 8.38 -0.12
N ASN A 152 7.86 8.30 0.60
CA ASN A 152 7.86 8.07 2.05
C ASN A 152 8.47 6.71 2.43
N ARG A 153 8.19 5.66 1.64
CA ARG A 153 8.79 4.34 1.86
C ARG A 153 10.31 4.37 1.67
N LEU A 154 10.79 5.06 0.64
CA LEU A 154 12.21 5.22 0.38
C LEU A 154 12.90 6.01 1.50
N ALA A 155 12.35 7.17 1.88
CA ALA A 155 12.90 7.99 2.96
C ALA A 155 12.96 7.24 4.30
N ASN A 156 11.91 6.49 4.66
CA ASN A 156 11.90 5.67 5.87
C ASN A 156 12.91 4.52 5.80
N PHE A 157 13.13 3.95 4.62
CA PHE A 157 14.13 2.90 4.42
C PHE A 157 15.55 3.44 4.56
N ASP A 158 15.82 4.62 4.00
CA ASP A 158 17.12 5.29 4.09
C ASP A 158 17.44 5.68 5.54
N ASP A 159 16.49 6.29 6.27
CA ASP A 159 16.65 6.61 7.70
C ASP A 159 16.90 5.35 8.54
N ALA A 160 16.11 4.29 8.33
CA ALA A 160 16.28 3.03 9.06
C ALA A 160 17.63 2.36 8.78
N ASN A 161 18.10 2.39 7.52
CA ASN A 161 19.41 1.85 7.16
C ASN A 161 20.54 2.68 7.74
N LEU A 162 20.45 4.00 7.66
CA LEU A 162 21.47 4.90 8.20
C LEU A 162 21.63 4.71 9.72
N ARG A 163 20.52 4.66 10.47
CA ARG A 163 20.54 4.37 11.91
C ARG A 163 21.13 2.99 12.23
N ARG A 164 20.74 1.95 11.49
CA ARG A 164 21.27 0.59 11.69
C ARG A 164 22.78 0.54 11.43
N SER A 165 23.23 1.20 10.37
CA SER A 165 24.66 1.25 10.01
C SER A 165 25.46 2.06 11.01
N ALA A 166 24.95 3.19 11.51
CA ALA A 166 25.60 3.99 12.55
C ALA A 166 25.78 3.18 13.84
N ARG A 167 24.71 2.54 14.34
CA ARG A 167 24.76 1.66 15.53
C ARG A 167 25.76 0.52 15.38
N ALA A 168 25.76 -0.13 14.21
CA ALA A 168 26.71 -1.20 13.93
C ALA A 168 28.17 -0.70 13.90
N ALA A 169 28.40 0.51 13.38
CA ALA A 169 29.72 1.13 13.33
C ALA A 169 30.24 1.49 14.74
N VAL A 170 29.38 2.08 15.59
CA VAL A 170 29.70 2.41 16.98
C VAL A 170 29.98 1.15 17.80
N ALA A 171 29.12 0.12 17.68
CA ALA A 171 29.35 -1.16 18.34
C ALA A 171 30.67 -1.81 17.88
N ALA A 172 30.94 -1.82 16.56
CA ALA A 172 32.18 -2.35 16.03
C ALA A 172 33.40 -1.58 16.54
N ALA A 173 33.31 -0.26 16.70
CA ALA A 173 34.38 0.55 17.26
C ALA A 173 34.68 0.19 18.72
N ALA A 174 33.65 0.09 19.57
CA ALA A 174 33.81 -0.32 20.97
C ALA A 174 34.43 -1.73 21.09
N ARG A 175 33.95 -2.68 20.29
CA ARG A 175 34.52 -4.04 20.25
C ARG A 175 35.98 -4.06 19.82
N VAL A 176 36.33 -3.26 18.82
CA VAL A 176 37.70 -3.16 18.31
C VAL A 176 38.62 -2.51 19.32
N GLU A 177 38.17 -1.46 20.01
CA GLU A 177 38.89 -0.83 21.12
C GLU A 177 39.23 -1.89 22.18
N ARG A 178 38.24 -2.67 22.61
CA ARG A 178 38.45 -3.78 23.54
C ARG A 178 39.38 -4.87 22.99
N ALA A 179 39.28 -5.20 21.70
CA ALA A 179 40.14 -6.20 21.07
C ALA A 179 41.62 -5.79 21.07
N LEU A 180 41.90 -4.50 20.86
CA LEU A 180 43.25 -3.96 20.92
C LEU A 180 43.81 -4.02 22.36
N GLU A 181 42.99 -3.77 23.38
CA GLU A 181 43.38 -3.94 24.79
C GLU A 181 43.73 -5.39 25.14
N ILE A 182 42.89 -6.35 24.70
CA ILE A 182 43.08 -7.78 25.01
C ILE A 182 44.36 -8.33 24.37
N LEU A 183 44.64 -7.94 23.14
CA LEU A 183 45.76 -8.49 22.37
C LEU A 183 47.07 -7.72 22.62
N GLY A 184 47.01 -6.42 22.94
CA GLY A 184 48.19 -5.59 23.18
C GLY A 184 49.21 -5.69 22.04
N ASP A 185 50.47 -5.96 22.39
CA ASP A 185 51.58 -6.05 21.42
C ASP A 185 51.56 -7.31 20.54
N THR A 186 50.65 -8.25 20.80
CA THR A 186 50.54 -9.50 20.03
C THR A 186 49.73 -9.35 18.73
N VAL A 187 49.13 -8.18 18.48
CA VAL A 187 48.32 -7.91 17.29
C VAL A 187 49.22 -7.77 16.05
N PRO A 188 48.95 -8.52 14.95
CA PRO A 188 49.61 -8.27 13.68
C PRO A 188 49.36 -6.83 13.18
N GLU A 189 50.42 -6.16 12.70
CA GLU A 189 50.39 -4.73 12.35
C GLU A 189 49.26 -4.35 11.36
N HIS A 190 49.03 -5.19 10.35
CA HIS A 190 47.96 -4.98 9.36
C HIS A 190 46.53 -5.08 9.93
N LEU A 191 46.34 -5.75 11.09
CA LEU A 191 45.08 -5.80 11.83
C LEU A 191 44.99 -4.62 12.81
N ALA A 192 46.10 -4.28 13.48
CA ALA A 192 46.19 -3.15 14.38
C ALA A 192 45.89 -1.82 13.67
N SER A 193 46.40 -1.62 12.45
CA SER A 193 46.15 -0.41 11.67
C SER A 193 44.66 -0.24 11.33
N ALA A 194 44.00 -1.30 10.86
CA ALA A 194 42.56 -1.29 10.60
C ALA A 194 41.73 -1.11 11.88
N GLY A 195 42.20 -1.67 13.00
CA GLY A 195 41.57 -1.51 14.31
C GLY A 195 41.60 -0.07 14.80
N LYS A 196 42.80 0.54 14.81
CA LYS A 196 42.99 1.95 15.18
C LYS A 196 42.12 2.89 14.35
N LEU A 197 42.09 2.67 13.03
CA LEU A 197 41.28 3.49 12.11
C LEU A 197 39.77 3.42 12.43
N ARG A 198 39.25 2.25 12.82
CA ARG A 198 37.85 2.08 13.23
C ARG A 198 37.55 2.76 14.58
N VAL A 199 38.50 2.76 15.52
CA VAL A 199 38.34 3.45 16.82
C VAL A 199 38.41 4.97 16.66
N GLU A 200 39.29 5.45 15.79
CA GLU A 200 39.44 6.88 15.46
C GLU A 200 38.21 7.43 14.74
N HIS A 201 37.66 6.66 13.79
CA HIS A 201 36.48 7.04 13.01
C HIS A 201 35.27 6.17 13.33
N ARG A 202 34.76 6.28 14.57
CA ARG A 202 33.68 5.42 15.10
C ARG A 202 32.41 5.40 14.25
N GLN A 203 32.06 6.54 13.66
CA GLN A 203 30.84 6.72 12.86
C GLN A 203 31.05 6.48 11.36
N ALA A 204 32.29 6.33 10.89
CA ALA A 204 32.57 6.15 9.47
C ALA A 204 32.10 4.79 8.96
N SER A 205 31.54 4.77 7.76
CA SER A 205 31.25 3.54 7.03
C SER A 205 32.55 2.75 6.74
N LEU A 206 32.42 1.45 6.48
CA LEU A 206 33.56 0.63 6.08
C LEU A 206 34.21 1.10 4.77
N GLU A 207 33.44 1.75 3.91
CA GLU A 207 33.92 2.32 2.65
C GLU A 207 34.74 3.60 2.87
N GLU A 208 34.30 4.46 3.80
CA GLU A 208 35.10 5.60 4.26
C GLU A 208 36.39 5.17 4.95
N LEU A 209 36.34 4.16 5.83
CA LEU A 209 37.56 3.59 6.41
C LEU A 209 38.52 3.05 5.34
N GLY A 210 38.00 2.41 4.30
CA GLY A 210 38.84 1.90 3.21
C GLY A 210 39.60 3.00 2.48
N ARG A 211 38.96 4.17 2.30
CA ARG A 211 39.57 5.37 1.70
C ARG A 211 40.57 6.06 2.61
N LEU A 212 40.33 6.05 3.92
CA LEU A 212 41.21 6.67 4.93
C LEU A 212 42.43 5.81 5.28
N ALA A 213 42.39 4.51 4.96
CA ALA A 213 43.50 3.62 5.22
C ALA A 213 44.71 3.92 4.30
N ASP A 214 45.91 3.69 4.83
CA ASP A 214 47.16 3.79 4.07
C ASP A 214 47.91 2.44 4.10
N PRO A 215 48.09 1.75 2.95
CA PRO A 215 47.53 2.09 1.64
C PRO A 215 46.01 1.94 1.58
N PRO A 216 45.31 2.67 0.68
CA PRO A 216 43.87 2.55 0.49
C PRO A 216 43.45 1.12 0.22
N MET A 217 42.33 0.70 0.80
CA MET A 217 41.85 -0.66 0.65
C MET A 217 40.33 -0.71 0.45
N THR A 218 39.85 -1.81 -0.12
CA THR A 218 38.42 -1.98 -0.35
C THR A 218 37.66 -2.14 0.97
N LYS A 219 36.36 -1.82 0.94
CA LYS A 219 35.42 -2.06 2.04
C LYS A 219 35.56 -3.47 2.63
N ASP A 220 35.66 -4.49 1.78
CA ASP A 220 35.76 -5.89 2.20
C ASP A 220 37.12 -6.23 2.83
N ALA A 221 38.20 -5.57 2.38
CA ALA A 221 39.51 -5.73 2.98
C ALA A 221 39.53 -5.18 4.43
N VAL A 222 38.97 -3.98 4.65
CA VAL A 222 38.80 -3.42 6.01
C VAL A 222 37.93 -4.33 6.87
N ALA A 223 36.76 -4.71 6.36
CA ALA A 223 35.82 -5.57 7.08
C ALA A 223 36.45 -6.92 7.46
N GLY A 224 37.21 -7.52 6.55
CA GLY A 224 37.93 -8.76 6.78
C GLY A 224 39.02 -8.62 7.86
N ARG A 225 39.76 -7.51 7.86
CA ARG A 225 40.78 -7.22 8.89
C ARG A 225 40.14 -7.03 10.27
N ILE A 226 39.10 -6.21 10.37
CA ILE A 226 38.35 -6.00 11.63
C ILE A 226 37.79 -7.33 12.16
N ARG A 227 37.18 -8.15 11.30
CA ARG A 227 36.62 -9.44 11.71
C ARG A 227 37.68 -10.40 12.25
N ARG A 228 38.86 -10.44 11.60
CA ARG A 228 39.98 -11.28 12.07
C ARG A 228 40.55 -10.77 13.40
N LEU A 229 40.65 -9.45 13.58
CA LEU A 229 41.09 -8.85 14.84
C LEU A 229 40.17 -9.26 16.00
N LEU A 230 38.85 -9.09 15.83
CA LEU A 230 37.85 -9.49 16.83
C LEU A 230 37.94 -10.99 17.15
N SER A 231 37.98 -11.84 16.13
CA SER A 231 38.08 -13.30 16.33
C SER A 231 39.35 -13.73 17.07
N MET A 232 40.46 -13.02 16.85
CA MET A 232 41.73 -13.27 17.55
C MET A 232 41.63 -12.85 19.02
N ALA A 233 41.04 -11.69 19.30
CA ALA A 233 40.82 -11.20 20.66
C ALA A 233 39.85 -12.09 21.44
N ASP A 234 38.71 -12.47 20.85
CA ASP A 234 37.73 -13.34 21.51
C ASP A 234 38.31 -14.73 21.83
N ARG A 235 39.19 -15.25 20.96
CA ARG A 235 39.91 -16.50 21.23
C ARG A 235 40.87 -16.36 22.40
N LYS A 236 41.64 -15.27 22.47
CA LYS A 236 42.56 -14.98 23.57
C LYS A 236 41.80 -14.78 24.88
N ALA A 237 40.71 -14.01 24.87
CA ALA A 237 39.85 -13.79 26.03
C ALA A 237 39.33 -15.10 26.64
N LYS A 238 38.90 -16.03 25.77
CA LYS A 238 38.45 -17.37 26.20
C LYS A 238 39.55 -18.20 26.85
N VAL A 239 40.78 -18.13 26.33
CA VAL A 239 41.94 -18.84 26.91
C VAL A 239 42.33 -18.24 28.26
N ASP A 240 42.32 -16.91 28.35
CA ASP A 240 42.73 -16.16 29.54
C ASP A 240 41.62 -16.07 30.60
N GLY A 241 40.41 -16.55 30.28
CA GLY A 241 39.26 -16.56 31.19
C GLY A 241 38.67 -15.17 31.48
N ILE A 242 38.89 -14.19 30.60
CA ILE A 242 38.39 -12.82 30.72
C ILE A 242 37.17 -12.57 29.81
N PRO A 243 36.36 -11.53 30.07
CA PRO A 243 35.27 -11.13 29.18
C PRO A 243 35.75 -10.82 27.76
N ASP A 244 34.98 -11.26 26.77
CA ASP A 244 35.28 -11.10 25.34
C ASP A 244 34.95 -9.70 24.81
N THR A 245 35.09 -9.48 23.50
CA THR A 245 34.82 -8.17 22.90
C THR A 245 33.34 -7.79 22.93
N GLU A 246 32.40 -8.71 23.07
CA GLU A 246 30.96 -8.38 23.09
C GLU A 246 30.51 -7.81 24.43
N SER A 247 31.26 -8.09 25.50
CA SER A 247 30.96 -7.60 26.86
C SER A 247 30.87 -6.07 26.99
N VAL A 248 31.46 -5.31 26.05
CA VAL A 248 31.44 -3.83 26.05
C VAL A 248 30.29 -3.22 25.24
N VAL A 249 29.50 -4.03 24.52
CA VAL A 249 28.36 -3.53 23.74
C VAL A 249 27.12 -3.47 24.62
N THR A 250 26.92 -2.34 25.29
CA THR A 250 25.74 -2.10 26.12
C THR A 250 24.58 -1.47 25.33
N PRO A 251 23.32 -1.61 25.78
CA PRO A 251 22.18 -0.92 25.19
C PRO A 251 22.37 0.60 25.14
N ASP A 252 22.91 1.19 26.22
CA ASP A 252 23.17 2.63 26.34
C ASP A 252 24.13 3.13 25.23
N LEU A 253 25.17 2.35 24.91
CA LEU A 253 26.12 2.66 23.84
C LEU A 253 25.48 2.66 22.44
N LEU A 254 24.35 1.99 22.26
CA LEU A 254 23.60 1.94 21.01
C LEU A 254 22.50 3.01 20.93
N GLU A 255 22.16 3.66 22.05
CA GLU A 255 21.19 4.76 22.13
C GLU A 255 21.84 6.11 21.80
N ASP A 256 23.12 6.29 22.14
CA ASP A 256 23.93 7.48 21.85
C ASP A 256 24.46 7.55 20.39
N ALA A 257 24.05 6.60 19.53
CA ALA A 257 24.56 6.38 18.17
C ALA A 257 23.59 6.83 17.05
#